data_AF-A0A6P6NS00-F1
#
_entry.id   AF-A0A6P6NS00-F1
#
_cell.length_a   1.000
_cell.length_b   1.000
_cell.length_c   1.000
_cell.angle_alpha   90.00
_cell.angle_beta   90.00
_cell.angle_gamma   90.00
#
_symmetry.space_group_name_H-M   'P 1'
#
loop_
_entity.id
_entity.type
_entity.pdbx_description
1 polymer ?
#
loop_
_entity_poly.entity_id
_entity_poly.type
_entity_poly.pdbx_seq_one_letter_code
_entity_poly.pdbx_strand_id
1 'polypeptide(L)'
;MKLRWGWTCLLLLSISMVTWAQKEELDDEEEAQVEDGDVDVETDSGESTEVDAHVSFEVTYKTPVPTGDVYFTATFDDESLSSWQVSKTMKEDADEDIAKYDGKWEVEALKENKVPGDFGLVLKSRAKHHAIAALLNKPFVFMDKPLIVQYEVNFQNGID
;
A
#
# COMPACT_ATOMS: atom_id res chain seq x y z
N MET A 1 15.12 -52.02 -37.77
CA MET A 1 15.58 -51.50 -36.46
C MET A 1 15.40 -49.97 -36.41
N LYS A 2 14.26 -49.45 -35.95
CA LYS A 2 14.04 -48.00 -35.70
C LYS A 2 12.91 -47.81 -34.69
N LEU A 3 13.17 -47.92 -33.38
CA LEU A 3 12.18 -47.63 -32.33
C LEU A 3 12.79 -47.31 -30.96
N ARG A 4 14.05 -46.82 -30.91
CA ARG A 4 14.73 -46.47 -29.65
C ARG A 4 14.89 -44.97 -29.41
N TRP A 5 14.53 -44.11 -30.37
CA TRP A 5 14.82 -42.67 -30.30
C TRP A 5 13.69 -41.85 -29.66
N GLY A 6 12.44 -42.34 -29.70
CA GLY A 6 11.30 -41.62 -29.11
C GLY A 6 11.35 -41.54 -27.59
N TRP A 7 11.79 -42.62 -26.93
CA TRP A 7 11.88 -42.66 -25.46
C TRP A 7 13.00 -41.78 -24.91
N THR A 8 14.13 -41.65 -25.62
CA THR A 8 15.20 -40.75 -25.20
C THR A 8 14.80 -39.28 -25.31
N CYS A 9 13.96 -38.90 -26.29
CA CYS A 9 13.47 -37.53 -26.41
C CYS A 9 12.47 -37.17 -25.29
N LEU A 10 11.59 -38.08 -24.90
CA LEU A 10 10.67 -37.88 -23.76
C LEU A 10 11.42 -37.78 -22.42
N LEU A 11 12.48 -38.57 -22.25
CA LEU A 11 13.33 -38.49 -21.06
C LEU A 11 14.12 -37.17 -21.00
N LEU A 12 14.64 -36.69 -22.14
CA LEU A 12 15.32 -35.39 -22.20
C LEU A 12 14.37 -34.21 -21.98
N LEU A 13 13.14 -34.27 -22.50
CA LEU A 13 12.11 -33.25 -22.27
C LEU A 13 11.67 -33.18 -20.80
N SER A 14 11.52 -34.33 -20.14
CA SER A 14 11.16 -34.36 -18.71
C SER A 14 12.28 -33.84 -17.81
N ILE A 15 13.55 -34.17 -18.10
CA ILE A 15 14.70 -33.62 -17.35
C ILE A 15 14.80 -32.10 -17.56
N SER A 16 14.58 -31.59 -18.78
CA SER A 16 14.57 -30.16 -19.07
C SER A 16 13.49 -29.39 -18.30
N MET A 17 12.28 -29.95 -18.18
CA MET A 17 11.20 -29.31 -17.40
C MET A 17 11.56 -29.25 -15.91
N VAL A 18 12.17 -30.29 -15.35
CA VAL A 18 12.59 -30.31 -13.94
C VAL A 18 13.69 -29.27 -13.67
N THR A 19 14.64 -29.07 -14.60
CA THR A 19 15.67 -28.03 -14.42
C THR A 19 15.15 -26.61 -14.53
N TRP A 20 14.07 -26.37 -15.28
CA TRP A 20 13.42 -25.06 -15.35
C TRP A 20 12.60 -24.78 -14.08
N ALA A 21 11.92 -25.79 -13.55
CA ALA A 21 11.11 -25.66 -12.34
C ALA A 21 11.92 -25.46 -11.05
N GLN A 22 13.23 -25.73 -11.07
CA GLN A 22 14.11 -25.61 -9.90
C GLN A 22 15.03 -24.37 -9.96
N LYS A 23 14.89 -23.51 -10.99
CA LYS A 23 15.70 -22.29 -11.17
C LYS A 23 14.94 -20.99 -10.83
N GLU A 24 13.75 -21.07 -10.26
CA GLU A 24 12.96 -19.89 -9.84
C GLU A 24 12.99 -19.58 -8.34
N GLU A 25 13.89 -20.20 -7.57
CA GLU A 25 14.16 -19.72 -6.20
C GLU A 25 15.66 -19.50 -6.01
N LEU A 26 16.00 -18.29 -5.55
CA LEU A 26 17.34 -17.73 -5.22
C LEU A 26 18.04 -16.96 -6.35
N ASP A 27 17.88 -15.64 -6.30
CA ASP A 27 18.92 -14.60 -6.38
C ASP A 27 18.15 -13.25 -6.41
N ASP A 28 17.81 -12.70 -5.26
CA ASP A 28 18.61 -11.71 -4.49
C ASP A 28 18.65 -10.32 -5.18
N GLU A 29 17.72 -9.47 -4.74
CA GLU A 29 17.93 -8.08 -4.32
C GLU A 29 19.05 -7.28 -5.06
N GLU A 30 18.73 -6.67 -6.22
CA GLU A 30 19.54 -5.57 -6.74
C GLU A 30 19.11 -4.24 -6.10
N GLU A 31 19.93 -3.80 -5.15
CA GLU A 31 19.99 -2.45 -4.58
C GLU A 31 20.09 -1.38 -5.69
N ALA A 32 19.10 -0.49 -5.76
CA ALA A 32 19.12 0.66 -6.66
C ALA A 32 20.13 1.71 -6.19
N GLN A 33 21.32 1.73 -6.80
CA GLN A 33 22.34 2.76 -6.60
C GLN A 33 21.91 4.04 -7.34
N VAL A 34 21.55 5.10 -6.61
CA VAL A 34 21.29 6.43 -7.17
C VAL A 34 22.62 7.19 -7.36
N GLU A 35 22.91 7.54 -8.61
CA GLU A 35 24.07 8.32 -9.03
C GLU A 35 23.79 9.82 -8.79
N ASP A 36 24.54 10.46 -7.90
CA ASP A 36 24.47 11.91 -7.64
C ASP A 36 24.99 12.67 -8.87
N GLY A 37 24.07 13.25 -9.63
CA GLY A 37 24.34 14.20 -10.69
C GLY A 37 24.49 15.61 -10.14
N ASP A 38 25.74 16.04 -9.96
CA ASP A 38 26.14 17.43 -9.70
C ASP A 38 25.65 18.34 -10.85
N VAL A 39 24.85 19.36 -10.54
CA VAL A 39 24.49 20.43 -11.50
C VAL A 39 24.79 21.78 -10.88
N ASP A 40 25.77 22.42 -11.52
CA ASP A 40 26.38 23.70 -11.19
C ASP A 40 25.38 24.84 -10.92
N VAL A 41 25.73 25.61 -9.89
CA VAL A 41 25.19 26.92 -9.53
C VAL A 41 25.70 27.96 -10.52
N GLU A 42 24.80 28.58 -11.28
CA GLU A 42 25.04 29.89 -11.88
C GLU A 42 24.03 30.90 -11.32
N THR A 43 24.61 31.97 -10.80
CA THR A 43 23.99 33.08 -10.08
C THR A 43 23.38 34.04 -11.09
N ASP A 44 22.12 34.43 -10.92
CA ASP A 44 21.66 35.73 -11.42
C ASP A 44 20.94 36.50 -10.32
N SER A 45 21.51 37.66 -10.02
CA SER A 45 21.10 38.54 -8.94
C SER A 45 20.21 39.64 -9.49
N GLY A 46 18.95 39.61 -9.06
CA GLY A 46 18.19 40.81 -8.70
C GLY A 46 17.45 41.52 -9.83
N GLU A 47 16.12 41.48 -9.79
CA GLU A 47 15.35 42.69 -9.59
C GLU A 47 13.99 42.36 -8.95
N SER A 48 13.69 43.11 -7.89
CA SER A 48 12.51 43.04 -7.05
C SER A 48 11.21 43.16 -7.82
N THR A 49 10.32 42.17 -7.69
CA THR A 49 8.88 42.43 -7.75
C THR A 49 8.23 41.67 -6.61
N GLU A 50 7.81 42.44 -5.62
CA GLU A 50 7.00 42.01 -4.48
C GLU A 50 5.66 41.50 -5.01
N VAL A 51 5.55 40.20 -5.27
CA VAL A 51 4.29 39.53 -5.63
C VAL A 51 3.76 38.78 -4.42
N ASP A 52 2.95 39.51 -3.65
CA ASP A 52 1.84 39.06 -2.81
C ASP A 52 1.88 37.59 -2.33
N ALA A 53 2.70 37.34 -1.30
CA ALA A 53 2.84 36.05 -0.64
C ALA A 53 1.73 35.82 0.40
N HIS A 54 0.45 35.81 -0.01
CA HIS A 54 -0.62 35.13 0.74
C HIS A 54 -1.87 34.89 -0.12
N VAL A 55 -1.74 34.17 -1.24
CA VAL A 55 -2.92 33.57 -1.87
C VAL A 55 -3.22 32.26 -1.13
N SER A 56 -3.94 32.36 -0.01
CA SER A 56 -4.56 31.20 0.62
C SER A 56 -5.69 30.72 -0.30
N PHE A 57 -5.38 29.76 -1.18
CA PHE A 57 -6.41 28.96 -1.81
C PHE A 57 -7.05 28.12 -0.71
N GLU A 58 -8.12 28.63 -0.12
CA GLU A 58 -8.94 27.86 0.82
C GLU A 58 -9.68 26.79 0.01
N VAL A 59 -8.99 25.68 -0.25
CA VAL A 59 -9.59 24.52 -0.90
C VAL A 59 -10.53 23.87 0.10
N THR A 60 -11.84 24.07 -0.10
CA THR A 60 -12.86 23.41 0.71
C THR A 60 -12.96 21.95 0.26
N TYR A 61 -12.54 21.03 1.13
CA TYR A 61 -12.73 19.60 0.93
C TYR A 61 -14.22 19.24 0.92
N LYS A 62 -14.58 18.23 0.13
CA LYS A 62 -15.89 17.61 0.12
C LYS A 62 -15.73 16.11 0.05
N THR A 63 -16.34 15.41 1.01
CA THR A 63 -16.42 13.96 1.03
C THR A 63 -16.90 13.43 -0.32
N PRO A 64 -16.10 12.58 -0.99
CA PRO A 64 -16.51 11.96 -2.24
C PRO A 64 -17.76 11.10 -2.06
N VAL A 65 -18.73 11.25 -2.96
CA VAL A 65 -19.93 10.42 -2.98
C VAL A 65 -19.74 9.30 -3.99
N PRO A 66 -19.80 8.01 -3.58
CA PRO A 66 -19.67 6.90 -4.49
C PRO A 66 -20.75 6.94 -5.58
N THR A 67 -20.36 6.66 -6.82
CA THR A 67 -21.28 6.58 -7.95
C THR A 67 -21.52 5.12 -8.32
N GLY A 68 -22.79 4.75 -8.47
CA GLY A 68 -23.18 3.41 -8.92
C GLY A 68 -23.21 2.37 -7.80
N ASP A 69 -22.97 1.12 -8.17
CA ASP A 69 -23.06 -0.03 -7.27
C ASP A 69 -21.72 -0.32 -6.59
N VAL A 70 -21.60 0.10 -5.33
CA VAL A 70 -20.34 0.04 -4.57
C VAL A 70 -20.43 -0.94 -3.41
N TYR A 71 -19.41 -1.79 -3.28
CA TYR A 71 -19.35 -2.82 -2.25
C TYR A 71 -18.83 -2.30 -0.91
N PHE A 72 -17.99 -1.27 -0.93
CA PHE A 72 -17.39 -0.69 0.26
C PHE A 72 -16.88 0.72 0.01
N THR A 73 -17.00 1.59 1.01
CA THR A 73 -16.42 2.93 1.04
C THR A 73 -16.05 3.30 2.46
N ALA A 74 -14.90 3.92 2.65
CA ALA A 74 -14.52 4.53 3.93
C ALA A 74 -13.73 5.80 3.64
N THR A 75 -14.24 6.94 4.10
CA THR A 75 -13.57 8.24 3.99
C THR A 75 -13.09 8.76 5.34
N PHE A 76 -13.64 8.25 6.46
CA PHE A 76 -13.29 8.65 7.84
C PHE A 76 -13.58 10.11 8.20
N ASP A 77 -14.21 10.88 7.31
CA ASP A 77 -14.59 12.28 7.55
C ASP A 77 -15.64 12.47 8.68
N ASP A 78 -16.26 11.38 9.14
CA ASP A 78 -17.16 11.36 10.30
C ASP A 78 -16.42 11.15 11.64
N GLU A 79 -15.09 11.14 11.60
CA GLU A 79 -14.20 10.95 12.75
C GLU A 79 -14.47 9.65 13.53
N SER A 80 -15.05 8.64 12.85
CA SER A 80 -15.57 7.43 13.50
C SER A 80 -14.95 6.15 12.95
N LEU A 81 -14.74 5.19 13.85
CA LEU A 81 -14.38 3.80 13.51
C LEU A 81 -15.56 2.84 13.70
N SER A 82 -16.79 3.34 13.75
CA SER A 82 -17.97 2.53 14.10
C SER A 82 -18.22 1.33 13.17
N SER A 83 -17.84 1.42 11.90
CA SER A 83 -17.93 0.35 10.90
C SER A 83 -16.73 -0.61 10.88
N TRP A 84 -15.73 -0.35 11.72
CA TRP A 84 -14.47 -1.09 11.76
C TRP A 84 -14.31 -1.85 13.08
N GLN A 85 -13.76 -3.06 12.97
CA GLN A 85 -13.47 -3.94 14.09
C GLN A 85 -11.96 -4.09 14.24
N VAL A 86 -11.41 -3.58 15.35
CA VAL A 86 -10.01 -3.79 15.74
C VAL A 86 -9.88 -5.22 16.27
N SER A 87 -8.87 -5.95 15.78
CA SER A 87 -8.55 -7.30 16.24
C SER A 87 -7.93 -7.25 17.63
N LYS A 88 -8.27 -8.25 18.45
CA LYS A 88 -7.64 -8.49 19.77
C LYS A 88 -7.03 -9.88 19.85
N THR A 89 -6.87 -10.53 18.70
CA THR A 89 -6.35 -11.90 18.61
C THR A 89 -4.87 -11.92 18.98
N MET A 90 -4.43 -13.04 19.52
CA MET A 90 -3.02 -13.34 19.76
C MET A 90 -2.66 -14.61 19.01
N LYS A 91 -1.45 -14.65 18.45
CA LYS A 91 -0.91 -15.86 17.82
C LYS A 91 -0.38 -16.79 18.91
N GLU A 92 -0.87 -18.03 18.94
CA GLU A 92 -0.53 -18.98 20.01
C GLU A 92 0.92 -19.48 19.95
N ASP A 93 1.54 -19.52 18.76
CA ASP A 93 2.90 -20.03 18.52
C ASP A 93 3.94 -18.92 18.28
N ALA A 94 3.79 -17.75 18.90
CA ALA A 94 4.74 -16.64 18.76
C ALA A 94 5.17 -16.08 20.12
N ASP A 95 6.35 -15.46 20.14
CA ASP A 95 6.85 -14.75 21.33
C ASP A 95 5.83 -13.71 21.79
N GLU A 96 5.64 -13.58 23.10
CA GLU A 96 4.57 -12.77 23.72
C GLU A 96 4.55 -11.30 23.25
N ASP A 97 5.71 -10.79 22.85
CA ASP A 97 5.94 -9.42 22.38
C ASP A 97 5.52 -9.21 20.90
N ILE A 98 5.51 -10.28 20.09
CA ILE A 98 5.19 -10.27 18.65
C ILE A 98 3.80 -10.87 18.42
N ALA A 99 3.35 -11.76 19.30
CA ALA A 99 2.11 -12.52 19.18
C ALA A 99 0.84 -11.65 19.13
N LYS A 100 0.88 -10.40 19.61
CA LYS A 100 -0.31 -9.59 19.89
C LYS A 100 -0.54 -8.54 18.80
N TYR A 101 -1.79 -8.42 18.33
CA TYR A 101 -2.26 -7.30 17.51
C TYR A 101 -2.69 -6.12 18.41
N ASP A 102 -1.75 -5.51 19.12
CA ASP A 102 -1.99 -4.44 20.10
C ASP A 102 -1.72 -3.02 19.56
N GLY A 103 -1.49 -2.88 18.25
CA GLY A 103 -1.34 -1.60 17.58
C GLY A 103 -2.59 -0.72 17.68
N LYS A 104 -2.38 0.58 17.90
CA LYS A 104 -3.46 1.57 18.05
C LYS A 104 -3.80 2.25 16.73
N TRP A 105 -5.10 2.39 16.49
CA TRP A 105 -5.70 3.08 15.36
C TRP A 105 -6.40 4.35 15.83
N GLU A 106 -6.26 5.45 15.10
CA GLU A 106 -6.98 6.70 15.34
C GLU A 106 -7.44 7.29 14.00
N VAL A 107 -8.48 8.13 14.02
CA VAL A 107 -8.90 8.91 12.85
C VAL A 107 -8.37 10.33 13.04
N GLU A 108 -7.49 10.77 12.15
CA GLU A 108 -6.82 12.07 12.26
C GLU A 108 -6.64 12.71 10.88
N ALA A 109 -6.57 14.04 10.85
CA ALA A 109 -6.13 14.76 9.67
C ALA A 109 -4.64 14.49 9.40
N LEU A 110 -4.20 14.73 8.16
CA LEU A 110 -2.78 14.69 7.80
C LEU A 110 -1.94 15.62 8.70
N LYS A 111 -0.64 15.36 8.79
CA LYS A 111 0.34 16.20 9.51
C LYS A 111 0.74 17.41 8.70
N GLU A 112 1.00 17.20 7.41
CA GLU A 112 1.39 18.21 6.45
C GLU A 112 0.35 18.29 5.32
N ASN A 113 0.24 19.43 4.65
CA ASN A 113 -0.72 19.67 3.57
C ASN A 113 -2.18 19.35 3.96
N LYS A 114 -2.56 19.71 5.19
CA LYS A 114 -3.88 19.43 5.74
C LYS A 114 -4.95 20.14 4.93
N VAL A 115 -6.02 19.42 4.59
CA VAL A 115 -7.24 20.00 4.07
C VAL A 115 -8.33 19.89 5.16
N PRO A 116 -8.96 21.01 5.58
CA PRO A 116 -9.97 20.96 6.63
C PRO A 116 -11.13 20.01 6.30
N GLY A 117 -11.43 19.08 7.20
CA GLY A 117 -12.50 18.09 7.04
C GLY A 117 -12.07 16.79 6.36
N ASP A 118 -10.83 16.69 5.89
CA ASP A 118 -10.25 15.47 5.32
C ASP A 118 -9.49 14.70 6.43
N PHE A 119 -9.99 13.52 6.75
CA PHE A 119 -9.46 12.66 7.80
C PHE A 119 -9.09 11.29 7.24
N GLY A 120 -8.14 10.63 7.90
CA GLY A 120 -7.72 9.30 7.54
C GLY A 120 -7.53 8.40 8.75
N LEU A 121 -7.51 7.10 8.48
CA LEU A 121 -7.14 6.10 9.47
C LEU A 121 -5.61 6.08 9.64
N VAL A 122 -5.15 6.33 10.86
CA VAL A 122 -3.73 6.50 11.21
C VAL A 122 -3.26 5.42 12.17
N LEU A 123 -2.07 4.86 11.91
CA LEU A 123 -1.35 3.98 12.82
C LEU A 123 -0.57 4.83 13.84
N LYS A 124 -0.79 4.58 15.13
CA LYS A 124 -0.22 5.43 16.20
C LYS A 124 0.92 4.79 16.98
N SER A 125 1.04 3.47 16.93
CA SER A 125 2.01 2.74 17.75
C SER A 125 3.22 2.31 16.90
N ARG A 126 4.44 2.59 17.38
CA ARG A 126 5.68 2.13 16.72
C ARG A 126 5.95 0.67 17.08
N ALA A 127 6.43 -0.11 16.11
CA ALA A 127 6.87 -1.50 16.31
C ALA A 127 5.79 -2.42 16.93
N LYS A 128 4.51 -2.21 16.58
CA LYS A 128 3.38 -3.03 17.00
C LYS A 128 2.64 -3.60 15.78
N HIS A 129 2.09 -4.80 15.90
CA HIS A 129 1.22 -5.34 14.86
C HIS A 129 -0.16 -4.68 14.95
N HIS A 130 -0.64 -4.20 13.81
CA HIS A 130 -1.95 -3.58 13.70
C HIS A 130 -2.88 -4.51 12.91
N ALA A 131 -4.10 -4.71 13.40
CA ALA A 131 -5.12 -5.43 12.67
C ALA A 131 -6.49 -4.81 12.90
N ILE A 132 -7.15 -4.46 11.80
CA ILE A 132 -8.48 -3.88 11.76
C ILE A 132 -9.17 -4.38 10.49
N ALA A 133 -10.48 -4.58 10.55
CA ALA A 133 -11.26 -5.00 9.39
C ALA A 133 -12.64 -4.35 9.40
N ALA A 134 -13.21 -4.14 8.22
CA ALA A 134 -14.59 -3.77 8.05
C ALA A 134 -15.27 -4.75 7.09
N LEU A 135 -16.57 -4.97 7.27
CA LEU A 135 -17.35 -5.79 6.36
C LEU A 135 -17.71 -4.99 5.11
N LEU A 136 -17.78 -5.67 3.97
CA LEU A 136 -18.40 -5.12 2.76
C LEU A 136 -19.90 -4.93 3.00
N ASN A 137 -20.50 -3.96 2.32
CA ASN A 137 -21.95 -3.71 2.35
C ASN A 137 -22.75 -4.91 1.84
N LYS A 138 -22.14 -5.73 0.98
CA LYS A 138 -22.66 -6.98 0.46
C LYS A 138 -21.51 -7.90 0.02
N PRO A 139 -21.71 -9.23 -0.03
CA PRO A 139 -20.69 -10.15 -0.51
C PRO A 139 -20.33 -9.87 -1.97
N PHE A 140 -19.04 -9.83 -2.29
CA PHE A 140 -18.55 -9.84 -3.66
C PHE A 140 -18.37 -11.28 -4.13
N VAL A 141 -18.93 -11.64 -5.30
CA VAL A 141 -18.82 -12.98 -5.88
C VAL A 141 -18.11 -12.87 -7.23
N PHE A 142 -17.00 -13.62 -7.38
CA PHE A 142 -16.23 -13.67 -8.63
C PHE A 142 -16.97 -14.51 -9.67
N MET A 143 -17.81 -13.88 -10.49
CA MET A 143 -18.51 -14.52 -11.59
C MET A 143 -18.08 -13.94 -12.94
N ASP A 144 -18.56 -12.74 -13.26
CA ASP A 144 -18.46 -12.10 -14.58
C ASP A 144 -17.81 -10.71 -14.53
N LYS A 145 -17.68 -10.13 -13.33
CA LYS A 145 -17.10 -8.79 -13.13
C LYS A 145 -15.76 -8.86 -12.40
N PRO A 146 -14.78 -8.01 -12.77
CA PRO A 146 -13.53 -7.90 -12.04
C PRO A 146 -13.77 -7.26 -10.66
N LEU A 147 -12.93 -7.62 -9.69
CA LEU A 147 -12.83 -6.91 -8.42
C LEU A 147 -11.95 -5.67 -8.59
N ILE A 148 -12.42 -4.52 -8.13
CA ILE A 148 -11.65 -3.27 -8.11
C ILE A 148 -11.56 -2.83 -6.65
N VAL A 149 -10.34 -2.61 -6.17
CA VAL A 149 -10.05 -2.09 -4.84
C VAL A 149 -9.08 -0.92 -5.00
N GLN A 150 -9.40 0.21 -4.39
CA GLN A 150 -8.56 1.41 -4.38
C GLN A 150 -8.53 1.95 -2.95
N TYR A 151 -7.35 2.36 -2.52
CA TYR A 151 -7.10 3.03 -1.25
C TYR A 151 -5.87 3.92 -1.38
N GLU A 152 -5.71 4.82 -0.42
CA GLU A 152 -4.62 5.78 -0.37
C GLU A 152 -3.77 5.51 0.88
N VAL A 153 -2.46 5.69 0.76
CA VAL A 153 -1.53 5.56 1.88
C VAL A 153 -0.58 6.74 1.86
N ASN A 154 -0.38 7.34 3.03
CA ASN A 154 0.58 8.41 3.23
C ASN A 154 1.51 8.08 4.41
N PHE A 155 2.80 7.92 4.14
CA PHE A 155 3.84 7.70 5.14
C PHE A 155 4.30 9.04 5.74
N GLN A 156 3.48 9.58 6.64
CA GLN A 156 3.65 10.94 7.16
C GLN A 156 4.95 11.17 7.96
N ASN A 157 5.66 10.12 8.37
CA ASN A 157 6.95 10.20 9.06
C ASN A 157 8.08 9.48 8.29
N GLY A 158 7.84 9.07 7.04
CA GLY A 158 8.71 8.13 6.34
C GLY A 158 8.44 6.66 6.71
N ILE A 159 9.20 5.77 6.06
CA ILE A 159 9.27 4.33 6.33
C ILE A 159 10.68 4.09 6.89
N ASP A 160 10.75 3.53 8.10
CA ASP A 160 12.00 3.00 8.69
C ASP A 160 12.18 1.54 8.30
#